data_AF-A0A8G2FXL4-F1
#
_entry.id   AF-A0A8G2FXL4-F1
#
_cell.length_a   1.000
_cell.length_b   1.000
_cell.length_c   1.000
_cell.angle_alpha   90.00
_cell.angle_beta   90.00
_cell.angle_gamma   90.00
#
_symmetry.space_group_name_H-M   'P 1'
#
loop_
_entity.id
_entity.type
_entity.pdbx_description
1 polymer ?
#
loop_
_entity_poly.entity_id
_entity_poly.type
_entity_poly.pdbx_seq_one_letter_code
_entity_poly.pdbx_strand_id
1 'polypeptide(L)' 'MKASHVVYGIAIFQLVVLDPLMWYFTQVRPYQYESLWAVTLGLNILMFGIIALIMFRKTLREV' A
#
# COMPACT_ATOMS: atom_id res chain seq x y z
N MET A 1 -6.64 -8.37 -17.39
CA MET A 1 -6.26 -8.86 -16.05
C MET A 1 -7.46 -8.80 -15.12
N LYS A 2 -7.74 -9.84 -14.31
CA LYS A 2 -8.84 -9.78 -13.32
C LYS A 2 -8.48 -8.80 -12.20
N ALA A 3 -9.46 -8.06 -11.68
CA ALA A 3 -9.26 -7.10 -10.57
C ALA A 3 -8.60 -7.74 -9.34
N SER A 4 -8.83 -9.05 -9.11
CA SER A 4 -8.15 -9.83 -8.08
C SER A 4 -6.62 -9.83 -8.23
N HIS A 5 -6.08 -9.95 -9.44
CA HIS A 5 -4.63 -9.93 -9.67
C HIS A 5 -4.02 -8.57 -9.33
N VAL A 6 -4.77 -7.48 -9.53
CA VAL A 6 -4.33 -6.13 -9.16
C VAL A 6 -4.26 -6.01 -7.65
N VAL A 7 -5.28 -6.48 -6.92
CA VAL A 7 -5.27 -6.49 -5.45
C VAL A 7 -4.11 -7.33 -4.90
N TYR A 8 -3.88 -8.54 -5.44
CA TYR A 8 -2.75 -9.37 -5.03
C TYR A 8 -1.40 -8.71 -5.33
N GLY A 9 -1.23 -8.09 -6.49
CA GLY A 9 0.00 -7.38 -6.84
C GLY A 9 0.29 -6.22 -5.90
N ILE A 10 -0.74 -5.43 -5.55
CA ILE A 10 -0.64 -4.34 -4.58
C ILE A 10 -0.24 -4.89 -3.20
N ALA A 11 -0.89 -5.95 -2.74
CA ALA A 11 -0.60 -6.55 -1.43
C ALA A 11 0.83 -7.10 -1.34
N ILE A 12 1.32 -7.77 -2.40
CA ILE A 12 2.71 -8.27 -2.45
C ILE A 12 3.69 -7.10 -2.43
N PHE A 13 3.44 -6.05 -3.21
CA PHE A 13 4.31 -4.88 -3.22
C PHE A 13 4.34 -4.17 -1.86
N GLN A 14 3.19 -4.06 -1.18
CA GLN A 14 3.13 -3.49 0.17
C GLN A 14 4.00 -4.29 1.15
N LEU A 15 3.79 -5.60 1.19
CA LEU A 15 4.48 -6.49 2.12
C LEU A 15 6.00 -6.57 1.87
N VAL A 16 6.43 -6.61 0.61
CA VAL A 16 7.82 -6.90 0.23
C VAL A 16 8.66 -5.62 0.07
N VAL A 17 8.03 -4.49 -0.25
CA VAL A 17 8.75 -3.24 -0.59
C VAL A 17 8.43 -2.13 0.39
N LEU A 18 7.17 -1.74 0.52
CA LEU A 18 6.78 -0.58 1.33
C LEU A 18 7.02 -0.82 2.82
N ASP A 19 6.57 -1.96 3.35
CA ASP A 19 6.66 -2.23 4.78
C ASP A 19 8.13 -2.33 5.26
N PRO A 20 9.05 -3.02 4.54
CA PRO A 20 10.47 -3.00 4.90
C PRO A 20 11.12 -1.63 4.75
N LEU A 21 10.73 -0.82 3.76
CA LEU A 21 11.22 0.56 3.60
C LEU A 21 10.79 1.44 4.78
N MET A 22 9.51 1.39 5.13
CA MET A 22 8.98 2.13 6.28
C MET A 22 9.62 1.68 7.59
N TRP A 23 9.85 0.38 7.76
CA TRP A 23 10.58 -0.17 8.90
C TRP A 23 12.03 0.34 8.94
N TYR A 24 12.73 0.32 7.80
CA TYR A 24 14.11 0.82 7.71
C TYR A 24 14.22 2.30 8.09
N PHE A 25 13.29 3.13 7.62
CA PHE A 25 13.26 4.57 7.94
C PHE A 25 12.91 4.85 9.41
N THR A 26 12.16 3.96 10.07
CA THR A 26 11.76 4.17 11.47
C THR A 26 12.71 3.52 12.48
N GLN A 27 13.28 2.36 12.18
CA GLN A 27 14.07 1.57 13.13
C GLN A 27 15.58 1.61 12.88
N VAL A 28 16.03 1.70 11.62
CA VAL A 28 17.46 1.65 11.28
C VAL A 28 18.07 3.04 11.15
N ARG A 29 17.36 3.97 10.51
CA ARG A 29 17.80 5.37 10.34
C ARG A 29 16.69 6.36 10.73
N PRO A 30 16.31 6.38 12.02
CA PRO A 30 15.27 7.28 12.51
C PRO A 30 15.66 8.75 12.25
N TYR A 31 14.66 9.57 11.89
CA TYR A 31 14.76 11.01 11.59
C TYR A 31 15.55 11.40 10.33
N GLN A 32 16.44 10.54 9.81
CA GLN A 32 17.24 10.86 8.62
C GLN A 32 16.41 10.86 7.32
N TYR A 33 15.31 10.11 7.32
CA TYR A 33 14.45 9.92 6.14
C TYR A 33 12.98 10.20 6.44
N GLU A 34 12.69 11.14 7.34
CA GLU A 34 11.32 11.46 7.75
C GLU A 34 10.42 11.86 6.56
N SER A 35 10.95 12.65 5.62
CA SER A 35 10.24 13.02 4.39
C SER A 35 9.97 11.82 3.48
N LEU A 36 10.94 10.92 3.31
CA LEU A 36 10.76 9.69 2.52
C LEU A 36 9.79 8.73 3.19
N TRP A 37 9.82 8.64 4.53
CA TRP A 37 8.88 7.88 5.32
C TRP A 37 7.44 8.39 5.12
N ALA A 38 7.24 9.70 5.18
CA ALA A 38 5.93 10.32 4.93
C ALA A 38 5.44 10.05 3.50
N VAL A 39 6.33 10.08 2.51
CA VAL A 39 6.00 9.71 1.11
C VAL A 39 5.60 8.24 1.02
N THR A 40 6.35 7.33 1.64
CA THR A 40 6.00 5.89 1.66
C THR A 40 4.69 5.62 2.39
N LEU A 41 4.40 6.34 3.47
CA LEU A 41 3.11 6.28 4.17
C LEU A 41 1.97 6.73 3.25
N GLY A 42 2.15 7.84 2.54
CA GLY A 42 1.17 8.34 1.57
C GLY A 42 0.88 7.34 0.44
N LEU A 43 1.92 6.71 -0.10
CA LEU A 43 1.78 5.62 -1.09
C LEU A 43 1.04 4.42 -0.52
N ASN A 44 1.32 4.04 0.73
CA ASN A 44 0.66 2.92 1.40
C ASN A 44 -0.85 3.19 1.56
N ILE A 45 -1.23 4.38 2.03
CA ILE A 45 -2.63 4.80 2.16
C ILE A 45 -3.35 4.81 0.79
N LEU A 46 -2.70 5.34 -0.25
CA LEU A 46 -3.25 5.36 -1.61
C LEU A 46 -3.54 3.94 -2.11
N MET A 47 -2.60 3.01 -1.90
CA MET A 47 -2.74 1.60 -2.30
C MET A 47 -3.90 0.92 -1.58
N PHE A 48 -4.05 1.13 -0.27
CA PHE A 48 -5.23 0.66 0.47
C PHE A 48 -6.53 1.26 -0.05
N GLY A 49 -6.54 2.56 -0.37
CA GLY A 49 -7.69 3.23 -0.96
C GLY A 49 -8.11 2.61 -2.30
N ILE A 50 -7.14 2.24 -3.13
CA ILE A 50 -7.40 1.55 -4.42
C ILE A 50 -8.02 0.17 -4.17
N ILE A 51 -7.49 -0.61 -3.23
CA ILE A 51 -8.08 -1.92 -2.88
C ILE A 51 -9.51 -1.75 -2.37
N ALA A 52 -9.74 -0.81 -1.45
CA ALA A 52 -11.06 -0.53 -0.90
C ALA A 52 -12.06 -0.12 -1.98
N LEU A 53 -11.66 0.74 -2.92
CA LEU A 53 -12.49 1.14 -4.06
C LEU A 53 -12.82 -0.03 -4.98
N ILE A 54 -11.86 -0.91 -5.26
CA ILE A 54 -12.07 -2.11 -6.08
C ILE A 54 -13.07 -3.05 -5.39
N MET A 55 -12.90 -3.30 -4.09
CA MET A 55 -13.82 -4.14 -3.33
C MET A 55 -15.22 -3.52 -3.27
N PHE A 56 -15.33 -2.22 -2.98
CA PHE A 56 -16.60 -1.50 -2.94
C PHE A 56 -17.36 -1.56 -4.28
N ARG A 57 -16.65 -1.35 -5.40
CA ARG A 57 -17.23 -1.50 -6.75
C ARG A 57 -17.67 -2.92 -7.04
N LYS A 58 -16.97 -3.92 -6.51
CA LYS A 58 -17.36 -5.32 -6.65
C LYS A 58 -18.64 -5.60 -5.87
N THR A 59 -18.73 -5.14 -4.62
CA THR A 59 -19.94 -5.27 -3.78
C THR A 59 -21.16 -4.62 -4.44
N LEU A 60 -21.03 -3.40 -4.97
CA LEU A 60 -22.14 -2.70 -5.64
C LEU A 60 -22.61 -3.34 -6.95
N ARG A 61 -21.79 -4.19 -7.59
CA ARG A 61 -22.20 -4.94 -8.79
C ARG A 61 -22.83 -6.29 -8.49
N GLU A 62 -22.60 -6.81 -7.28
CA GLU A 62 -23.14 -8.09 -6.83
C GLU A 62 -24.47 -7.94 -6.07
N VAL A 63 -24.82 -6.72 -5.64
CA VAL A 63 -26.12 -6.32 -5.07
C VAL A 63 -27.03 -5.77 -6.16
#